data_AF-A0A395LFK0-F1
#
_entry.id   AF-A0A395LFK0-F1
#
_cell.length_a   1.000
_cell.length_b   1.000
_cell.length_c   1.000
_cell.angle_alpha   90.00
_cell.angle_beta   90.00
_cell.angle_gamma   90.00
#
_symmetry.space_group_name_H-M   'P 1'
#
loop_
_entity.id
_entity.type
_entity.pdbx_description
1 polymer ?
#
loop_
_entity_poly.entity_id
_entity_poly.type
_entity_poly.pdbx_seq_one_letter_code
_entity_poly.pdbx_strand_id
1 'polypeptide(L)'
;MKTTKRTTYLSRVESDYFSRQWCRRSVTLFCNLLFTGKWMRKTQIVRCLVVEISEGGATVRIGKSLIPDHAYLVFGKFDVVVGSIVVQRDPGHLHLCFVKQLRPDFVNRLAHMSSPFSTLESLNARTI
;
A
#
# COMPACT_ATOMS: atom_id res chain seq x y z
N MET A 1 26.44 10.53 24.54
CA MET A 1 25.54 11.38 25.34
C MET A 1 24.14 10.78 25.30
N LYS A 2 23.55 10.40 26.44
CA LYS A 2 22.15 9.95 26.51
C LYS A 2 21.27 11.19 26.74
N THR A 3 20.49 11.57 25.73
CA THR A 3 19.50 12.65 25.84
C THR A 3 18.30 12.14 26.64
N THR A 4 18.16 12.62 27.88
CA THR A 4 16.98 12.36 28.71
C THR A 4 15.80 13.14 28.15
N LYS A 5 15.00 12.53 27.26
CA LYS A 5 13.79 13.17 26.72
C LYS A 5 12.79 13.37 27.86
N ARG A 6 12.50 14.63 28.21
CA ARG A 6 11.42 14.98 29.13
C ARG A 6 10.08 14.60 28.48
N THR A 7 9.45 13.56 29.00
CA THR A 7 8.11 13.11 28.58
C THR A 7 7.06 14.06 29.15
N THR A 8 6.67 15.08 28.39
CA THR A 8 5.47 15.88 28.68
C THR A 8 4.23 15.14 28.17
N TYR A 9 3.04 15.44 28.71
CA TYR A 9 1.78 14.87 28.21
C TYR A 9 1.59 15.12 26.70
N LEU A 10 2.03 16.28 26.20
CA LEU A 10 2.00 16.60 24.77
C LEU A 10 2.91 15.70 23.92
N SER A 11 4.10 15.33 24.44
CA SER A 11 4.98 14.37 23.74
C SER A 11 4.41 12.94 23.67
N ARG A 12 3.46 12.59 24.56
CA ARG A 12 2.70 11.33 24.48
C ARG A 12 1.59 11.40 23.42
N VAL A 13 0.90 12.55 23.31
CA VAL A 13 -0.13 12.77 22.29
C VAL A 13 0.46 12.77 20.87
N GLU A 14 1.62 13.41 20.67
CA GLU A 14 2.37 13.28 19.41
C GLU A 14 2.73 11.81 19.14
N SER A 15 3.25 11.10 20.15
CA SER A 15 3.57 9.68 20.03
C SER A 15 2.39 8.85 19.54
N ASP A 16 1.18 9.04 20.08
CA ASP A 16 0.02 8.24 19.68
C ASP A 16 -0.49 8.60 18.28
N TYR A 17 -0.43 9.89 17.90
CA TYR A 17 -0.80 10.36 16.56
C TYR A 17 0.19 9.89 15.48
N PHE A 18 1.47 9.78 15.83
CA PHE A 18 2.53 9.23 14.96
C PHE A 18 2.77 7.73 15.19
N SER A 19 2.06 7.11 16.14
CA SER A 19 2.17 5.68 16.41
C SER A 19 1.50 4.91 15.28
N ARG A 20 2.13 3.80 14.89
CA ARG A 20 1.62 2.96 13.81
C ARG A 20 0.31 2.34 14.24
N GLN A 21 -0.79 2.77 13.61
CA GLN A 21 -2.13 2.30 13.95
C GLN A 21 -2.43 0.87 13.43
N TRP A 22 -1.67 0.39 12.44
CA TRP A 22 -1.95 -0.88 11.76
C TRP A 22 -0.77 -1.84 11.74
N CYS A 23 -1.07 -3.12 11.94
CA CYS A 23 -0.09 -4.20 11.83
C CYS A 23 0.30 -4.43 10.37
N ARG A 24 1.60 -4.46 10.07
CA ARG A 24 2.10 -4.78 8.73
C ARG A 24 2.22 -6.27 8.56
N ARG A 25 1.80 -6.76 7.40
CA ARG A 25 1.96 -8.14 6.99
C ARG A 25 2.92 -8.17 5.82
N SER A 26 4.00 -8.94 5.96
CA SER A 26 4.92 -9.21 4.86
C SER A 26 4.20 -10.09 3.85
N VAL A 27 4.19 -9.67 2.59
CA VAL A 27 3.49 -10.35 1.51
C VAL A 27 4.37 -10.37 0.27
N THR A 28 4.07 -11.25 -0.68
CA THR A 28 4.73 -11.26 -1.99
C THR A 28 3.66 -11.44 -3.04
N LEU A 29 3.03 -10.34 -3.46
CA LEU A 29 1.87 -10.36 -4.35
C LEU A 29 2.04 -9.39 -5.50
N PHE A 30 1.79 -9.84 -6.72
CA PHE A 30 1.76 -8.97 -7.88
C PHE A 30 0.41 -8.27 -7.98
N CYS A 31 0.40 -6.95 -8.05
CA CYS A 31 -0.79 -6.19 -8.38
C CYS A 31 -0.51 -5.22 -9.53
N ASN A 32 -1.55 -4.59 -10.04
CA ASN A 32 -1.41 -3.54 -11.01
C ASN A 32 -1.47 -2.18 -10.30
N LEU A 33 -0.61 -1.25 -10.70
CA LEU A 33 -0.70 0.17 -10.36
C LEU A 33 -1.34 0.89 -11.54
N LEU A 34 -2.46 1.55 -11.27
CA LEU A 34 -3.21 2.36 -12.21
C LEU A 34 -3.02 3.84 -11.86
N PHE A 35 -2.61 4.65 -12.82
CA PHE A 35 -2.46 6.08 -12.61
C PHE A 35 -2.61 6.84 -13.93
N THR A 36 -2.85 8.15 -13.84
CA THR A 36 -2.91 9.00 -15.02
C THR A 36 -1.53 9.55 -15.36
N GLY A 37 -1.14 9.48 -16.63
CA GLY A 37 0.04 10.14 -17.17
C GLY A 37 -0.11 11.66 -17.23
N LYS A 38 0.91 12.34 -17.78
CA LYS A 38 0.98 13.81 -17.86
C LYS A 38 -0.35 14.41 -18.36
N TRP A 39 -0.82 15.45 -17.67
CA TRP A 39 -2.06 16.19 -17.97
C TRP A 39 -3.35 15.38 -17.86
N MET A 40 -3.34 14.25 -17.14
CA MET A 40 -4.51 13.37 -16.97
C MET A 40 -5.04 12.75 -18.28
N ARG A 41 -4.31 12.89 -19.41
CA ARG A 41 -4.82 12.51 -20.74
C ARG A 41 -4.69 11.02 -21.09
N LYS A 42 -3.85 10.28 -20.37
CA LYS A 42 -3.61 8.85 -20.67
C LYS A 42 -3.49 8.04 -19.39
N THR A 43 -4.37 7.07 -19.24
CA THR A 43 -4.26 6.08 -18.16
C THR A 43 -3.11 5.13 -18.44
N GLN A 44 -2.30 4.86 -17.43
CA GLN A 44 -1.22 3.89 -17.46
C GLN A 44 -1.46 2.81 -16.42
N ILE A 45 -1.14 1.58 -16.79
CA ILE A 45 -1.19 0.41 -15.92
C ILE A 45 0.18 -0.22 -15.95
N VAL A 46 0.79 -0.40 -14.79
CA VAL A 46 2.07 -1.09 -14.65
C VAL A 46 1.94 -2.18 -13.59
N ARG A 47 2.62 -3.31 -13.78
CA ARG A 47 2.68 -4.36 -12.77
C ARG A 47 3.71 -4.00 -11.71
N CYS A 48 3.38 -4.20 -10.44
CA CYS A 48 4.28 -4.01 -9.30
C CYS A 48 4.16 -5.19 -8.34
N LEU A 49 5.12 -5.29 -7.42
CA LEU A 49 5.14 -6.31 -6.39
C LEU A 49 4.86 -5.67 -5.03
N VAL A 50 3.76 -6.02 -4.39
CA VAL A 50 3.48 -5.66 -3.00
C VAL A 50 4.37 -6.51 -2.10
N VAL A 51 5.17 -5.85 -1.25
CA VAL A 51 6.08 -6.51 -0.31
C VAL A 51 5.61 -6.38 1.14
N GLU A 52 4.86 -5.33 1.46
CA GLU A 52 4.19 -5.17 2.75
C GLU A 52 2.81 -4.58 2.53
N ILE A 53 1.84 -5.00 3.34
CA ILE A 53 0.50 -4.43 3.36
C ILE A 53 -0.06 -4.31 4.78
N SER A 54 -0.85 -3.27 5.00
CA SER A 54 -1.68 -3.08 6.18
C SER A 54 -3.05 -2.54 5.77
N GLU A 55 -3.92 -2.29 6.73
CA GLU A 55 -5.23 -1.68 6.50
C GLU A 55 -5.11 -0.23 6.01
N GLY A 56 -4.02 0.47 6.35
CA GLY A 56 -3.83 1.88 6.00
C GLY A 56 -2.82 2.15 4.88
N GLY A 57 -2.08 1.15 4.41
CA GLY A 57 -1.07 1.37 3.37
C GLY A 57 -0.37 0.13 2.87
N ALA A 58 0.55 0.32 1.93
CA ALA A 58 1.37 -0.74 1.38
C ALA A 58 2.75 -0.23 0.96
N THR A 59 3.72 -1.14 0.96
CA THR A 59 5.02 -0.94 0.33
C THR A 59 5.04 -1.76 -0.96
N VAL A 60 5.33 -1.11 -2.08
CA VAL A 60 5.38 -1.76 -3.40
C VAL A 60 6.74 -1.57 -4.05
N ARG A 61 7.26 -2.63 -4.65
CA ARG A 61 8.45 -2.59 -5.51
C ARG A 61 8.01 -2.26 -6.93
N ILE A 62 8.61 -1.23 -7.51
CA ILE A 62 8.33 -0.75 -8.86
C ILE A 62 9.56 -0.88 -9.76
N GLY A 63 9.32 -0.97 -11.07
CA GLY A 63 10.37 -0.86 -12.08
C GLY A 63 10.82 0.60 -12.29
N LYS A 64 11.39 0.91 -13.46
CA LYS A 64 11.87 2.26 -13.83
C LYS A 64 10.76 3.27 -14.13
N SER A 65 9.50 2.93 -13.88
CA SER A 65 8.35 3.78 -14.21
C SER A 65 8.26 4.97 -13.25
N LEU A 66 8.09 6.18 -13.79
CA LEU A 66 7.82 7.37 -13.00
C LEU A 66 6.34 7.38 -12.57
N ILE A 67 6.09 6.95 -11.33
CA ILE A 67 4.73 6.89 -10.77
C ILE A 67 4.39 8.25 -10.12
N PRO A 68 3.26 8.89 -10.48
CA PRO A 68 2.81 10.12 -9.85
C PRO A 68 2.44 9.91 -8.38
N ASP A 69 2.21 11.01 -7.64
CA ASP A 69 1.87 10.95 -6.22
C ASP A 69 0.53 10.26 -5.94
N HIS A 70 -0.41 10.31 -6.88
CA HIS A 70 -1.71 9.66 -6.75
C HIS A 70 -1.81 8.48 -7.71
N ALA A 71 -2.08 7.31 -7.15
CA ALA A 71 -2.22 6.06 -7.91
C ALA A 71 -3.24 5.14 -7.23
N TYR A 72 -3.72 4.16 -7.98
CA TYR A 72 -4.59 3.11 -7.48
C TYR A 72 -3.87 1.77 -7.52
N LEU A 73 -3.88 1.03 -6.40
CA LEU A 73 -3.59 -0.40 -6.46
C LEU A 73 -4.83 -1.11 -6.98
N VAL A 74 -4.64 -1.99 -7.95
CA VAL A 74 -5.69 -2.79 -8.56
C VAL A 74 -5.35 -4.25 -8.31
N PHE A 75 -6.22 -4.91 -7.54
CA PHE A 75 -6.20 -6.34 -7.30
C PHE A 75 -7.26 -7.02 -8.16
N GLY A 76 -6.87 -8.16 -8.71
CA GLY A 76 -7.61 -8.94 -9.68
C GLY A 76 -7.86 -8.22 -10.99
N LYS A 77 -8.99 -8.54 -11.64
CA LYS A 77 -9.44 -7.92 -12.90
C LYS A 77 -10.28 -6.68 -12.62
N PHE A 78 -9.73 -5.75 -11.83
CA PHE A 78 -10.44 -4.58 -11.27
C PHE A 78 -11.51 -4.93 -10.23
N ASP A 79 -11.43 -6.11 -9.63
CA ASP A 79 -12.35 -6.54 -8.57
C ASP A 79 -12.19 -5.66 -7.31
N VAL A 80 -10.97 -5.22 -7.02
CA VAL A 80 -10.68 -4.26 -5.95
C VAL A 80 -9.74 -3.17 -6.43
N VAL A 81 -10.16 -1.92 -6.26
CA VAL A 81 -9.40 -0.71 -6.63
C VAL A 81 -9.20 0.15 -5.38
N VAL A 82 -7.95 0.32 -4.96
CA VAL A 82 -7.58 1.02 -3.73
C VAL A 82 -6.90 2.34 -4.08
N GLY A 83 -7.56 3.45 -3.81
CA GLY A 83 -6.98 4.78 -3.96
C GLY A 83 -5.84 5.00 -2.97
N SER A 84 -4.71 5.50 -3.45
CA SER A 84 -3.50 5.66 -2.64
C SER A 84 -2.71 6.91 -3.01
N ILE A 85 -1.91 7.36 -2.03
CA ILE A 85 -1.01 8.49 -2.14
C ILE A 85 0.39 8.01 -1.79
N VAL A 86 1.37 8.36 -2.62
CA VAL A 86 2.79 8.11 -2.35
C VAL A 86 3.25 9.03 -1.23
N VAL A 87 3.66 8.45 -0.10
CA VAL A 87 4.14 9.20 1.07
C VAL A 87 5.67 9.18 1.21
N GLN A 88 6.33 8.18 0.62
CA GLN A 88 7.79 8.09 0.58
C GLN A 88 8.24 7.32 -0.67
N ARG A 89 9.39 7.71 -1.22
CA ARG A 89 10.03 7.07 -2.36
C ARG A 89 11.44 6.66 -1.98
N ASP A 90 11.71 5.36 -2.03
CA ASP A 90 13.05 4.81 -1.87
C ASP A 90 13.49 4.19 -3.21
N PRO A 91 14.79 3.96 -3.44
CA PRO A 91 15.25 3.29 -4.65
C PRO A 91 14.51 1.96 -4.90
N GLY A 92 13.73 1.92 -5.98
CA GLY A 92 12.94 0.75 -6.38
C GLY A 92 11.66 0.50 -5.58
N HIS A 93 11.33 1.32 -4.58
CA HIS A 93 10.17 1.12 -3.70
C HIS A 93 9.33 2.38 -3.55
N LEU A 94 8.01 2.20 -3.47
CA LEU A 94 7.06 3.23 -3.09
C LEU A 94 6.35 2.82 -1.81
N HIS A 95 6.28 3.77 -0.87
CA HIS A 95 5.42 3.64 0.31
C HIS A 95 4.14 4.40 0.04
N LEU A 96 3.02 3.69 0.17
CA LEU A 96 1.69 4.15 -0.17
C LEU A 96 0.85 4.25 1.09
N CYS A 97 0.12 5.36 1.22
CA CYS A 97 -0.95 5.54 2.18
C CYS A 97 -2.29 5.41 1.46
N PHE A 98 -3.21 4.62 1.99
CA PHE A 98 -4.52 4.44 1.40
C PHE A 98 -5.46 5.59 1.77
N VAL A 99 -6.17 6.11 0.77
CA VAL A 99 -7.18 7.18 0.97
C VAL A 99 -8.29 6.70 1.89
N LYS A 100 -8.66 5.42 1.77
CA LYS A 100 -9.61 4.74 2.64
C LYS A 100 -9.00 3.47 3.18
N GLN A 101 -9.16 3.26 4.48
CA GLN A 101 -8.69 2.05 5.14
C GLN A 101 -9.37 0.80 4.56
N LEU A 102 -8.59 -0.26 4.39
CA LEU A 102 -9.07 -1.58 3.99
C LEU A 102 -9.62 -2.34 5.20
N ARG A 103 -10.50 -3.30 4.94
CA ARG A 103 -11.02 -4.17 5.99
C ARG A 103 -9.89 -5.10 6.49
N PRO A 104 -9.75 -5.32 7.81
CA PRO A 104 -8.74 -6.24 8.34
C PRO A 104 -8.82 -7.64 7.72
N ASP A 105 -10.02 -8.18 7.53
CA ASP A 105 -10.22 -9.52 6.93
C ASP A 105 -9.71 -9.60 5.49
N PHE A 106 -9.88 -8.52 4.71
CA PHE A 106 -9.34 -8.42 3.35
C PHE A 106 -7.81 -8.47 3.36
N VAL A 107 -7.18 -7.67 4.21
CA VAL A 107 -5.72 -7.60 4.32
C VAL A 107 -5.15 -8.94 4.84
N ASN A 108 -5.83 -9.56 5.80
CA ASN A 108 -5.48 -10.89 6.29
C ASN A 108 -5.52 -11.93 5.17
N ARG A 109 -6.58 -11.96 4.35
CA ARG A 109 -6.68 -12.93 3.26
C ARG A 109 -5.61 -12.72 2.19
N LEU A 110 -5.32 -11.47 1.82
CA LEU A 110 -4.19 -11.18 0.94
C LEU A 110 -2.89 -11.74 1.52
N ALA A 111 -2.63 -11.54 2.81
CA ALA A 111 -1.42 -12.03 3.45
C ALA A 111 -1.28 -13.55 3.51
N HIS A 112 -2.37 -14.30 3.38
CA HIS A 112 -2.37 -15.76 3.38
C HIS A 112 -2.44 -16.37 1.98
N MET A 113 -2.45 -15.56 0.91
CA MET A 113 -2.42 -16.08 -0.46
C MET A 113 -1.10 -16.79 -0.73
N SER A 114 -1.18 -18.05 -1.16
CA SER A 114 -0.01 -18.90 -1.41
C SER A 114 0.71 -18.55 -2.72
N SER A 115 -0.04 -18.16 -3.76
CA SER A 115 0.53 -17.79 -5.05
C SER A 115 0.69 -16.27 -5.17
N PRO A 116 1.88 -15.78 -5.60
CA PRO A 116 2.12 -14.36 -5.80
C PRO A 116 1.32 -13.77 -6.95
N PHE A 117 0.74 -14.59 -7.82
CA PHE A 117 -0.04 -14.16 -8.99
C PHE A 117 -1.54 -14.15 -8.74
N SER A 118 -2.02 -14.67 -7.61
CA SER A 118 -3.46 -14.78 -7.29
C SER A 118 -4.18 -13.43 -7.41
N THR A 119 -3.48 -12.34 -7.06
CA THR A 119 -3.98 -10.97 -7.13
C THR A 119 -4.00 -10.37 -8.54
N LEU A 120 -3.66 -11.13 -9.58
CA LEU A 120 -3.83 -10.73 -10.99
C LEU A 120 -5.01 -11.43 -11.66
N GLU A 121 -5.54 -12.48 -11.04
CA GLU A 121 -6.71 -13.23 -11.51
C GLU A 121 -7.99 -12.63 -10.94
N SER A 122 -9.15 -12.97 -11.51
CA SER A 122 -10.41 -12.46 -10.96
C SER A 122 -10.58 -12.93 -9.53
N LEU A 123 -10.93 -11.99 -8.66
CA LEU A 123 -11.05 -12.22 -7.24
C LEU A 123 -12.54 -12.33 -6.86
N ASN A 124 -12.89 -13.41 -6.17
CA ASN A 124 -14.26 -13.76 -5.82
C ASN A 124 -14.43 -13.66 -4.30
N ALA A 125 -15.65 -13.59 -3.77
CA ALA A 125 -15.89 -13.62 -2.32
C ALA A 125 -15.35 -14.87 -1.57
N ARG A 126 -14.87 -15.89 -2.30
CA ARG A 126 -14.14 -17.04 -1.73
C ARG A 126 -12.62 -16.86 -1.78
N THR A 127 -12.12 -16.05 -2.71
CA THR A 127 -10.71 -15.71 -2.90
C THR A 127 -10.31 -14.48 -2.08
N ILE A 128 -11.30 -13.67 -1.69
CA ILE A 128 -11.18 -12.44 -0.90
C ILE A 128 -12.11 -12.39 0.30
#